data_AF-A0A8F9S2Y4-F1
#
_entry.id   AF-A0A8F9S2Y4-F1
#
_cell.length_a   1.000
_cell.length_b   1.000
_cell.length_c   1.000
_cell.angle_alpha   90.00
_cell.angle_beta   90.00
_cell.angle_gamma   90.00
#
_symmetry.space_group_name_H-M   'P 1'
#
loop_
_entity.id
_entity.type
_entity.pdbx_description
1 polymer ?
#
loop_
_entity_poly.entity_id
_entity_poly.type
_entity_poly.pdbx_seq_one_letter_code
_entity_poly.pdbx_strand_id
1 'polypeptide(L)'
;MFTETLLICLFAAFTVIIPASAEKKYNNQSELIDDMLDNMFQCMQELNMNPDVCTEMLMKDKDHSDKRYDSCKCLGPCTAKRMGTMNPETGKWNWARFNELSELIDNEMLKSEADILKKNCYDDVNTHCAAGYAFMKCALEHSPMAKDMVKNYLMTKENAQNEDEAIE
;
A
#
# COMPACT_ATOMS: atom_id res chain seq x y z
N MET A 1 4.50 -54.44 -18.38
CA MET A 1 4.98 -53.14 -18.94
C MET A 1 3.82 -52.22 -19.33
N PHE A 2 2.78 -52.06 -18.50
CA PHE A 2 1.62 -51.20 -18.81
C PHE A 2 1.17 -50.34 -17.62
N THR A 3 1.95 -50.30 -16.54
CA THR A 3 1.60 -49.59 -15.31
C THR A 3 2.44 -48.32 -15.08
N GLU A 4 3.57 -48.16 -15.77
CA GLU A 4 4.43 -46.97 -15.60
C GLU A 4 4.06 -45.82 -16.55
N THR A 5 3.47 -46.11 -17.72
CA THR A 5 3.06 -45.10 -18.69
C THR A 5 1.78 -44.35 -18.29
N LEU A 6 0.97 -44.91 -17.38
CA LEU A 6 -0.29 -44.28 -16.95
C LEU A 6 -0.06 -43.17 -15.91
N LEU A 7 1.04 -43.24 -15.15
CA LEU A 7 1.36 -42.26 -14.11
C LEU A 7 1.86 -40.93 -14.69
N ILE A 8 2.50 -40.95 -15.86
CA ILE A 8 3.07 -39.73 -16.48
C ILE A 8 1.96 -38.83 -17.06
N CYS A 9 0.83 -39.39 -17.50
CA CYS A 9 -0.30 -38.60 -18.00
C CYS A 9 -1.09 -37.89 -16.89
N LEU A 10 -1.03 -38.37 -15.65
CA LEU A 10 -1.72 -37.77 -14.50
C LEU A 10 -1.00 -36.51 -13.97
N PHE A 11 0.31 -36.38 -14.17
CA PHE A 11 1.06 -35.19 -13.75
C PHE A 11 0.95 -34.01 -14.73
N ALA A 12 0.60 -34.25 -16.00
CA ALA A 12 0.43 -33.19 -16.99
C ALA A 12 -0.88 -32.40 -16.83
N ALA A 13 -1.85 -32.90 -16.05
CA ALA A 13 -3.12 -32.22 -15.79
C ALA A 13 -3.06 -31.21 -14.61
N PHE A 14 -1.95 -31.19 -13.87
CA PHE A 14 -1.73 -30.28 -12.72
C PHE A 14 -0.79 -29.11 -13.03
N THR A 15 -0.50 -28.82 -14.30
CA THR A 15 -0.05 -27.47 -14.64
C THR A 15 -1.27 -26.56 -14.53
N VAL A 16 -1.58 -26.19 -13.29
CA VAL A 16 -2.42 -25.06 -12.96
C VAL A 16 -1.89 -23.91 -13.80
N ILE A 17 -2.64 -23.53 -14.82
CA ILE A 17 -2.54 -22.21 -15.41
C ILE A 17 -2.88 -21.30 -14.24
N ILE A 18 -1.85 -20.82 -13.53
CA ILE A 18 -2.03 -19.73 -12.59
C ILE A 18 -2.61 -18.63 -13.47
N PRO A 19 -3.87 -18.20 -13.28
CA PRO A 19 -4.34 -17.06 -14.01
C PRO A 19 -3.39 -15.94 -13.61
N ALA A 20 -2.59 -15.45 -14.55
CA ALA A 20 -2.01 -14.12 -14.42
C ALA A 20 -3.23 -13.24 -14.15
N SER A 21 -3.39 -12.79 -12.91
CA SER A 21 -4.53 -11.99 -12.52
C SER A 21 -4.51 -10.79 -13.45
N ALA A 22 -5.44 -10.73 -14.40
CA ALA A 22 -5.52 -9.62 -15.33
C ALA A 22 -5.67 -8.36 -14.46
N GLU A 23 -4.73 -7.43 -14.58
CA GLU A 23 -4.79 -6.18 -13.84
C GLU A 23 -6.13 -5.50 -14.13
N LYS A 24 -6.84 -5.08 -13.09
CA LYS A 24 -8.15 -4.46 -13.23
C LYS A 24 -8.01 -3.17 -14.04
N LYS A 25 -8.73 -3.01 -15.13
CA LYS A 25 -8.74 -1.75 -15.88
C LYS A 25 -9.68 -0.76 -15.19
N TYR A 26 -9.20 0.45 -14.90
CA TYR A 26 -9.98 1.55 -14.36
C TYR A 26 -10.33 2.55 -15.47
N ASN A 27 -11.50 3.18 -15.38
CA ASN A 27 -11.97 4.09 -16.42
C ASN A 27 -11.99 5.57 -16.02
N ASN A 28 -11.93 5.87 -14.71
CA ASN A 28 -11.97 7.23 -14.18
C ASN A 28 -11.40 7.28 -12.75
N GLN A 29 -11.20 8.50 -12.25
CA GLN A 29 -10.69 8.75 -10.89
C GLN A 29 -11.54 8.12 -9.77
N SER A 30 -12.88 8.19 -9.86
CA SER A 30 -13.74 7.69 -8.77
C SER A 30 -13.58 6.18 -8.61
N GLU A 31 -13.64 5.44 -9.71
CA GLU A 31 -13.47 3.99 -9.70
C GLU A 31 -12.11 3.58 -9.13
N LEU A 32 -11.05 4.34 -9.47
CA LEU A 32 -9.71 4.12 -8.95
C LEU A 32 -9.63 4.37 -7.44
N ILE A 33 -10.17 5.49 -6.96
CA ILE A 33 -10.13 5.86 -5.53
C ILE A 33 -10.98 4.89 -4.70
N ASP A 34 -12.18 4.56 -5.16
CA ASP A 34 -13.09 3.65 -4.45
C ASP A 34 -12.43 2.28 -4.24
N ASP A 35 -11.84 1.72 -5.31
CA ASP A 35 -11.16 0.43 -5.24
C ASP A 35 -9.86 0.49 -4.43
N MET A 36 -9.12 1.61 -4.49
CA MET A 36 -7.96 1.83 -3.64
C MET A 36 -8.33 1.82 -2.15
N LEU A 37 -9.43 2.49 -1.78
CA LEU A 37 -9.93 2.52 -0.40
C LEU A 37 -10.42 1.15 0.05
N ASP A 38 -11.18 0.44 -0.79
CA ASP A 38 -11.64 -0.92 -0.50
C ASP A 38 -10.47 -1.88 -0.27
N ASN A 39 -9.46 -1.85 -1.14
CA ASN A 39 -8.26 -2.67 -1.00
C ASN A 39 -7.46 -2.28 0.25
N MET A 40 -7.38 -0.98 0.58
CA MET A 40 -6.75 -0.51 1.81
C MET A 40 -7.46 -1.07 3.05
N PHE A 41 -8.80 -1.00 3.11
CA PHE A 41 -9.56 -1.53 4.24
C PHE A 41 -9.41 -3.05 4.37
N GLN A 42 -9.44 -3.80 3.26
CA GLN A 42 -9.18 -5.24 3.27
C GLN A 42 -7.77 -5.54 3.80
N CYS A 43 -6.76 -4.79 3.34
CA CYS A 43 -5.39 -4.95 3.81
C CYS A 43 -5.24 -4.62 5.30
N MET A 44 -5.92 -3.60 5.82
CA MET A 44 -5.92 -3.29 7.25
C MET A 44 -6.43 -4.48 8.09
N GLN A 45 -7.48 -5.15 7.62
CA GLN A 45 -8.04 -6.33 8.28
C GLN A 45 -7.08 -7.53 8.18
N GLU A 46 -6.56 -7.84 7.00
CA GLU A 46 -5.64 -8.97 6.77
C GLU A 46 -4.33 -8.84 7.56
N LEU A 47 -3.81 -7.62 7.66
CA LEU A 47 -2.60 -7.32 8.42
C LEU A 47 -2.85 -7.22 9.93
N ASN A 48 -4.10 -7.35 10.40
CA ASN A 48 -4.51 -7.15 11.78
C ASN A 48 -3.92 -5.86 12.36
N MET A 49 -4.04 -4.77 11.60
CA MET A 49 -3.43 -3.50 11.96
C MET A 49 -4.00 -2.93 13.26
N ASN A 50 -3.11 -2.43 14.13
CA ASN A 50 -3.48 -1.65 15.30
C ASN A 50 -3.26 -0.15 15.00
N PRO A 51 -4.33 0.66 14.91
CA PRO A 51 -4.22 2.08 14.59
C PRO A 51 -3.38 2.89 15.58
N ASP A 52 -3.38 2.54 16.86
CA ASP A 52 -2.57 3.24 17.88
C ASP A 52 -1.09 2.98 17.66
N VAL A 53 -0.72 1.73 17.37
CA VAL A 53 0.66 1.36 17.03
C VAL A 53 1.10 2.04 15.72
N CYS A 54 0.23 2.12 14.71
CA CYS A 54 0.56 2.82 13.47
C CYS A 54 0.67 4.34 13.65
N THR A 55 -0.09 4.92 14.58
CA THR A 55 0.01 6.36 14.92
C THR A 55 1.39 6.71 15.45
N GLU A 56 1.98 5.83 16.27
CA GLU A 56 3.33 6.04 16.79
C GLU A 56 4.38 6.17 15.69
N MET A 57 4.18 5.54 14.53
CA MET A 57 5.08 5.69 13.38
C MET A 57 5.07 7.09 12.76
N LEU A 58 4.07 7.91 13.08
CA LEU A 58 4.03 9.32 12.67
C LEU A 58 4.88 10.20 13.60
N MET A 59 5.30 9.67 14.75
CA MET A 59 6.10 10.38 15.75
C MET A 59 7.59 10.17 15.51
N LYS A 60 8.37 11.25 15.61
CA LYS A 60 9.82 11.24 15.30
C LYS A 60 10.69 10.62 16.40
N ASP A 61 10.19 10.52 17.62
CA ASP A 61 10.91 10.02 18.81
C ASP A 61 10.87 8.49 18.96
N LYS A 62 10.13 7.79 18.09
CA LYS A 62 9.95 6.33 18.17
C LYS A 62 10.96 5.58 17.30
N ASP A 63 11.41 4.43 17.78
CA ASP A 63 12.24 3.52 17.00
C ASP A 63 11.39 2.72 16.02
N HIS A 64 11.23 3.25 14.80
CA HIS A 64 10.42 2.62 13.76
C HIS A 64 10.97 1.27 13.26
N SER A 65 12.14 0.81 13.72
CA SER A 65 12.65 -0.53 13.40
C SER A 65 11.94 -1.64 14.19
N ASP A 66 11.21 -1.31 15.26
CA ASP A 66 10.46 -2.26 16.07
C ASP A 66 9.46 -3.06 15.20
N LYS A 67 9.39 -4.37 15.47
CA LYS A 67 8.53 -5.34 14.78
C LYS A 67 7.05 -5.06 14.97
N ARG A 68 6.65 -4.40 16.06
CA ARG A 68 5.25 -4.04 16.29
C ARG A 68 4.68 -3.14 15.18
N TYR A 69 5.55 -2.45 14.45
CA TYR A 69 5.19 -1.60 13.32
C TYR A 69 5.10 -2.33 11.97
N ASP A 70 5.40 -3.62 11.91
CA ASP A 70 5.52 -4.32 10.62
C ASP A 70 4.20 -4.35 9.86
N SER A 71 3.06 -4.53 10.54
CA SER A 71 1.73 -4.47 9.89
C SER A 71 1.48 -3.11 9.25
N CYS A 72 1.85 -2.02 9.92
CA CYS A 72 1.72 -0.65 9.42
C CYS A 72 2.63 -0.40 8.19
N LYS A 73 3.89 -0.86 8.24
CA LYS A 73 4.84 -0.77 7.11
C LYS A 73 4.35 -1.53 5.88
N CYS A 74 3.59 -2.60 6.08
CA CYS A 74 3.08 -3.45 5.02
C CYS A 74 1.77 -2.95 4.38
N LEU A 75 1.07 -1.95 4.95
CA LEU A 75 -0.22 -1.50 4.43
C LEU A 75 -0.13 -1.05 2.97
N GLY A 76 0.72 -0.06 2.68
CA GLY A 76 0.92 0.47 1.33
C GLY A 76 1.26 -0.64 0.31
N PRO A 77 2.24 -1.51 0.59
CA PRO A 77 2.59 -2.65 -0.25
C PRO A 77 1.47 -3.68 -0.44
N CYS A 78 0.67 -3.96 0.59
CA CYS A 78 -0.50 -4.82 0.45
C CYS A 78 -1.51 -4.22 -0.54
N THR A 79 -1.86 -2.95 -0.37
CA THR A 79 -2.75 -2.23 -1.29
C THR A 79 -2.16 -2.18 -2.69
N ALA A 80 -0.88 -1.82 -2.82
CA ALA A 80 -0.19 -1.70 -4.10
C ALA A 80 -0.15 -3.01 -4.89
N LYS A 81 0.04 -4.15 -4.22
CA LYS A 81 -0.03 -5.48 -4.86
C LYS A 81 -1.41 -5.76 -5.43
N ARG A 82 -2.48 -5.38 -4.72
CA ARG A 82 -3.87 -5.54 -5.19
C ARG A 82 -4.21 -4.61 -6.34
N MET A 83 -3.65 -3.39 -6.33
CA MET A 83 -3.82 -2.40 -7.39
C MET A 83 -2.93 -2.64 -8.62
N GLY A 84 -2.01 -3.61 -8.55
CA GLY A 84 -1.02 -3.90 -9.60
C GLY A 84 0.15 -2.92 -9.66
N THR A 85 0.22 -1.92 -8.77
CA THR A 85 1.33 -0.96 -8.69
C THR A 85 2.55 -1.51 -7.95
N MET A 86 2.48 -2.73 -7.43
CA MET A 86 3.63 -3.49 -6.92
C MET A 86 3.55 -4.93 -7.40
N ASN A 87 4.66 -5.49 -7.86
CA ASN A 87 4.73 -6.89 -8.24
C ASN A 87 4.57 -7.78 -6.99
N PRO A 88 3.64 -8.75 -6.99
CA PRO A 88 3.32 -9.54 -5.81
C PRO A 88 4.47 -10.44 -5.34
N GLU A 89 5.25 -10.96 -6.29
CA GLU A 89 6.35 -11.91 -6.05
C GLU A 89 7.63 -11.22 -5.62
N THR A 90 8.08 -10.22 -6.38
CA THR A 90 9.34 -9.51 -6.13
C THR A 90 9.20 -8.38 -5.12
N GLY A 91 7.98 -7.88 -4.91
CA GLY A 91 7.73 -6.74 -4.04
C GLY A 91 8.27 -5.41 -4.56
N LYS A 92 8.73 -5.35 -5.81
CA LYS A 92 9.17 -4.10 -6.46
C LYS A 92 7.99 -3.32 -6.99
N TRP A 93 8.10 -1.99 -6.95
CA TRP A 93 7.12 -1.09 -7.55
C TRP A 93 6.99 -1.33 -9.06
N ASN A 94 5.75 -1.42 -9.53
CA ASN A 94 5.39 -1.35 -10.93
C ASN A 94 5.08 0.11 -11.28
N TRP A 95 6.15 0.89 -11.50
CA TRP A 95 6.04 2.32 -11.79
C TRP A 95 5.32 2.63 -13.11
N ALA A 96 5.38 1.72 -14.09
CA ALA A 96 4.62 1.86 -15.32
C ALA A 96 3.11 1.85 -15.03
N ARG A 97 2.66 0.89 -14.22
CA ARG A 97 1.26 0.82 -13.78
C ARG A 97 0.88 2.01 -12.90
N PHE A 98 1.74 2.42 -11.97
CA PHE A 98 1.50 3.62 -11.17
C PHE A 98 1.28 4.86 -12.05
N ASN A 99 2.09 5.04 -13.09
CA ASN A 99 1.95 6.15 -14.03
C ASN A 99 0.63 6.07 -14.81
N GLU A 100 0.28 4.90 -15.35
CA GLU A 100 -1.01 4.69 -16.02
C GLU A 100 -2.19 5.09 -15.12
N LEU A 101 -2.20 4.65 -13.86
CA LEU A 101 -3.28 4.99 -12.94
C LEU A 101 -3.30 6.49 -12.58
N SER A 102 -2.14 7.12 -12.49
CA SER A 102 -2.05 8.55 -12.19
C SER A 102 -2.59 9.45 -13.32
N GLU A 103 -2.65 8.96 -14.56
CA GLU A 103 -3.24 9.69 -15.69
C GLU A 103 -4.76 9.78 -15.59
N LEU A 104 -5.40 8.90 -14.79
CA LEU A 104 -6.83 8.93 -14.52
C LEU A 104 -7.23 9.95 -13.43
N ILE A 105 -6.27 10.64 -12.84
CA ILE A 105 -6.50 11.64 -11.80
C ILE A 105 -6.81 12.99 -12.46
N ASP A 106 -8.08 13.41 -12.36
CA ASP A 106 -8.57 14.69 -12.89
C ASP A 106 -8.47 15.83 -11.86
N ASN A 107 -8.36 15.51 -10.58
CA ASN A 107 -8.20 16.50 -9.53
C ASN A 107 -6.78 17.08 -9.56
N GLU A 108 -6.66 18.36 -9.90
CA GLU A 108 -5.37 19.06 -10.04
C GLU A 108 -4.50 19.00 -8.78
N MET A 109 -5.10 19.02 -7.58
CA MET A 109 -4.35 18.90 -6.33
C MET A 109 -3.74 17.49 -6.21
N LEU A 110 -4.54 16.44 -6.41
CA LEU A 110 -4.06 15.05 -6.36
C LEU A 110 -3.02 14.78 -7.45
N LYS A 111 -3.19 15.36 -8.63
CA LYS A 111 -2.25 15.25 -9.74
C LYS A 111 -0.90 15.89 -9.41
N SER A 112 -0.92 17.11 -8.88
CA SER A 112 0.28 17.81 -8.39
C SER A 112 1.01 16.99 -7.32
N GLU A 113 0.28 16.41 -6.37
CA GLU A 113 0.86 15.55 -5.34
C GLU A 113 1.47 14.27 -5.93
N ALA A 114 0.79 13.63 -6.88
CA ALA A 114 1.32 12.47 -7.59
C ALA A 114 2.63 12.81 -8.30
N ASP A 115 2.74 13.98 -8.94
CA ASP A 115 3.95 14.41 -9.62
C ASP A 115 5.10 14.72 -8.64
N ILE A 116 4.81 15.31 -7.48
CA ILE A 116 5.79 15.48 -6.39
C ILE A 116 6.33 14.12 -5.94
N LEU A 117 5.45 13.14 -5.72
CA LEU A 117 5.85 11.80 -5.27
C LEU A 117 6.65 11.06 -6.34
N LYS A 118 6.24 11.11 -7.62
CA LYS A 118 7.01 10.51 -8.72
C LYS A 118 8.42 11.08 -8.81
N LYS A 119 8.57 12.39 -8.64
CA LYS A 119 9.86 13.07 -8.76
C LYS A 119 10.82 12.74 -7.62
N ASN A 120 10.30 12.61 -6.39
CA ASN A 120 11.15 12.52 -5.20
C ASN A 120 11.18 11.12 -4.57
N CYS A 121 10.15 10.30 -4.78
CA CYS A 121 9.93 9.05 -4.05
C CYS A 121 9.99 7.80 -4.94
N TYR A 122 10.56 7.92 -6.14
CA TYR A 122 10.89 6.76 -6.95
C TYR A 122 11.87 5.85 -6.20
N ASP A 123 11.59 4.56 -6.21
CA ASP A 123 12.36 3.56 -5.49
C ASP A 123 12.42 2.26 -6.30
N ASP A 124 13.63 1.79 -6.58
CA ASP A 124 13.94 0.54 -7.27
C ASP A 124 14.77 -0.43 -6.41
N VAL A 125 15.16 0.02 -5.22
CA VAL A 125 16.05 -0.69 -4.29
C VAL A 125 15.23 -1.53 -3.32
N ASN A 126 14.24 -0.92 -2.66
CA ASN A 126 13.51 -1.64 -1.62
C ASN A 126 12.42 -2.54 -2.22
N THR A 127 12.01 -3.52 -1.41
CA THR A 127 10.98 -4.50 -1.79
C THR A 127 9.99 -4.71 -0.67
N HIS A 128 8.77 -5.12 -1.01
CA HIS A 128 7.73 -5.49 -0.04
C HIS A 128 7.49 -4.37 1.00
N CYS A 129 7.38 -4.71 2.29
CA CYS A 129 7.11 -3.76 3.36
C CYS A 129 8.19 -2.69 3.53
N ALA A 130 9.45 -3.00 3.18
CA ALA A 130 10.54 -2.02 3.19
C ALA A 130 10.31 -0.93 2.13
N ALA A 131 9.83 -1.30 0.94
CA ALA A 131 9.46 -0.35 -0.11
C ALA A 131 8.30 0.56 0.32
N GLY A 132 7.28 -0.01 0.95
CA GLY A 132 6.17 0.77 1.51
C GLY A 132 6.62 1.80 2.54
N TYR A 133 7.45 1.36 3.48
CA TYR A 133 7.95 2.22 4.54
C TYR A 133 8.90 3.31 4.02
N ALA A 134 9.77 2.98 3.06
CA ALA A 134 10.62 3.95 2.39
C ALA A 134 9.79 5.01 1.64
N PHE A 135 8.78 4.57 0.88
CA PHE A 135 7.87 5.47 0.18
C PHE A 135 7.09 6.37 1.14
N MET A 136 6.54 5.82 2.23
CA MET A 136 5.83 6.60 3.26
C MET A 136 6.71 7.69 3.86
N LYS A 137 7.96 7.36 4.25
CA LYS A 137 8.90 8.37 4.77
C LYS A 137 9.16 9.48 3.75
N CYS A 138 9.41 9.10 2.49
CA CYS A 138 9.62 10.08 1.43
C CYS A 138 8.38 10.96 1.21
N ALA A 139 7.18 10.37 1.22
CA ALA A 139 5.93 11.12 1.11
C ALA A 139 5.78 12.13 2.26
N LEU A 140 6.04 11.72 3.51
CA LEU A 140 6.01 12.62 4.67
C LEU A 140 7.09 13.70 4.62
N GLU A 141 8.19 13.48 3.89
CA GLU A 141 9.24 14.47 3.69
C GLU A 141 8.92 15.47 2.57
N HIS A 142 8.28 15.02 1.49
CA HIS A 142 8.14 15.82 0.27
C HIS A 142 6.71 16.25 -0.08
N SER A 143 5.67 15.51 0.31
CA SER A 143 4.27 15.82 0.00
C SER A 143 3.68 16.77 1.04
N PRO A 144 3.27 17.99 0.65
CA PRO A 144 2.49 18.89 1.50
C PRO A 144 1.19 18.24 1.98
N MET A 145 0.46 17.57 1.08
CA MET A 145 -0.77 16.88 1.42
C MET A 145 -0.58 15.80 2.50
N ALA A 146 0.46 14.97 2.39
CA ALA A 146 0.74 13.94 3.39
C ALA A 146 1.07 14.55 4.77
N LYS A 147 1.85 15.63 4.78
CA LYS A 147 2.18 16.37 6.02
C LYS A 147 0.93 16.97 6.67
N ASP A 148 0.07 17.61 5.88
CA ASP A 148 -1.15 18.23 6.37
C ASP A 148 -2.14 17.17 6.89
N MET A 149 -2.28 16.05 6.18
CA MET A 149 -3.12 14.94 6.63
C MET A 149 -2.65 14.38 7.98
N VAL A 150 -1.35 14.11 8.14
CA VAL A 150 -0.78 13.63 9.41
C VAL A 150 -0.95 14.66 10.52
N LYS A 151 -0.66 15.94 10.24
CA LYS A 151 -0.83 17.02 11.23
C LYS A 151 -2.27 17.10 11.72
N ASN A 152 -3.23 17.12 10.80
CA ASN A 152 -4.65 17.20 11.15
C ASN A 152 -5.10 15.97 11.93
N TYR A 153 -4.68 14.77 11.53
CA TYR A 153 -4.98 13.53 12.26
C TYR A 153 -4.47 13.56 13.71
N LEU A 154 -3.21 13.95 13.91
CA LEU A 154 -2.61 14.03 15.25
C LEU A 154 -3.31 15.09 16.10
N MET A 155 -3.61 16.27 15.55
CA MET A 155 -4.37 17.31 16.26
C MET A 155 -5.76 16.83 16.69
N THR A 156 -6.49 16.12 15.82
CA THR A 156 -7.80 15.56 16.18
C THR A 156 -7.68 14.50 17.28
N LYS A 157 -6.64 13.66 17.24
CA LYS A 157 -6.41 12.64 18.27
C LYS A 157 -6.09 13.26 19.63
N GLU A 158 -5.23 14.28 19.66
CA GLU A 158 -4.90 15.03 20.89
C GLU A 158 -6.15 15.70 21.49
N ASN A 159 -6.98 16.33 20.65
CA ASN A 159 -8.21 16.96 21.13
C ASN A 159 -9.20 15.95 21.73
N ALA A 160 -9.37 14.79 21.10
CA ALA A 160 -10.25 13.74 21.61
C ALA A 160 -9.76 13.19 22.97
N GLN A 161 -8.44 12.98 23.12
CA GLN A 161 -7.85 12.54 24.39
C GLN A 161 -8.04 13.57 25.52
N ASN A 162 -7.87 14.85 25.21
CA ASN A 162 -8.06 15.93 26.18
C ASN A 162 -9.53 16.08 26.61
N GLU A 163 -10.50 15.77 25.73
CA GLU A 163 -11.93 15.77 26.08
C GLU A 163 -12.29 14.59 26.98
N ASP A 164 -11.74 13.40 26.73
CA ASP A 164 -11.96 12.21 27.57
C ASP A 164 -11.36 12.38 28.98
N GLU A 165 -10.17 12.98 29.10
CA GLU A 165 -9.53 13.29 30.39
C GLU A 165 -10.23 14.40 31.18
N ALA A 166 -10.98 15.29 30.52
CA ALA A 166 -11.72 16.37 31.18
C ALA A 166 -13.09 15.94 31.74
N ILE A 167 -13.55 14.73 31.41
CA ILE A 167 -14.83 14.16 31.83
C ILE A 167 -14.67 13.18 33.02
N GLU A 168 -13.43 12.77 33.35
CA GLU A 168 -13.09 11.92 34.52
C GLU A 168 -12.84 12.76 35.80
#